data_AF-X1BEK3-F1
#
_entry.id   AF-X1BEK3-F1
#
_cell.length_a   1.000
_cell.length_b   1.000
_cell.length_c   1.000
_cell.angle_alpha   90.00
_cell.angle_beta   90.00
_cell.angle_gamma   90.00
#
_symmetry.space_group_name_H-M   'P 1'
#
loop_
_entity.id
_entity.type
_entity.pdbx_description
1 polymer ?
#
loop_
_entity_poly.entity_id
_entity_poly.type
_entity_poly.pdbx_seq_one_letter_code
_entity_poly.pdbx_strand_id
1 'polypeptide(L)'
;MSKLRVEHIKSFKEYRLYIDELRPKLRAIESAVELYLWDYYYWYISLEDWGKVFEDVLLNQPKYVSDKFDCEDFAMLTTARVLEKYRLNTCGVVVGQSPFGEHGYNLFIARVDDKAELFILEPQDGMIYPVTEPEGYKPRIIILG
;
A
#
# COMPACT_ATOMS: atom_id res chain seq x y z
N MET A 1 33.31 13.38 23.23
CA MET A 1 31.83 13.53 23.18
C MET A 1 31.30 12.60 22.10
N SER A 2 30.50 11.61 22.47
CA SER A 2 29.80 10.76 21.51
C SER A 2 28.69 11.58 20.85
N LYS A 3 28.64 11.58 19.51
CA LYS A 3 27.53 12.19 18.76
C LYS A 3 26.34 11.22 18.79
N LEU A 4 25.21 11.66 19.33
CA LEU A 4 23.92 10.98 19.15
C LEU A 4 23.39 11.31 17.76
N ARG A 5 23.23 10.29 16.92
CA ARG A 5 22.51 10.42 15.65
C ARG A 5 21.03 10.22 15.95
N VAL A 6 20.23 11.25 15.74
CA VAL A 6 18.77 11.10 15.75
C VAL A 6 18.41 10.27 14.51
N GLU A 7 17.99 9.04 14.72
CA GLU A 7 17.37 8.26 13.65
C GLU A 7 15.95 8.78 13.45
N HIS A 8 15.74 9.47 12.34
CA HIS A 8 14.42 10.02 12.00
C HIS A 8 13.46 8.95 11.48
N ILE A 9 13.93 7.73 11.22
CA ILE A 9 13.13 6.63 10.67
C ILE A 9 12.73 5.73 11.85
N LYS A 10 11.43 5.63 12.12
CA LYS A 10 10.91 4.66 13.10
C LYS A 10 11.32 3.27 12.63
N SER A 11 12.07 2.54 13.47
CA SER A 11 12.36 1.12 13.20
C SER A 11 11.12 0.31 13.56
N PHE A 12 10.62 -0.47 12.60
CA PHE A 12 9.54 -1.41 12.80
C PHE A 12 10.06 -2.84 12.76
N LYS A 13 9.29 -3.79 13.31
CA LYS A 13 9.57 -5.20 13.08
C LYS A 13 9.07 -5.56 11.69
N GLU A 14 9.99 -5.90 10.82
CA GLU A 14 9.70 -6.27 9.44
C GLU A 14 9.53 -7.78 9.26
N TYR A 15 8.69 -8.11 8.29
CA TYR A 15 8.43 -9.45 7.79
C TYR A 15 8.60 -9.42 6.27
N ARG A 16 8.75 -10.59 5.66
CA ARG A 16 8.85 -10.70 4.19
C ARG A 16 8.01 -11.84 3.66
N LEU A 17 7.46 -11.63 2.47
CA LEU A 17 6.72 -12.63 1.71
C LEU A 17 7.44 -12.89 0.39
N TYR A 18 7.58 -14.14 0.00
CA TYR A 18 8.15 -14.47 -1.30
C TYR A 18 7.10 -14.29 -2.42
N ILE A 19 7.53 -13.88 -3.61
CA ILE A 19 6.64 -13.58 -4.74
C ILE A 19 5.66 -14.73 -5.08
N ASP A 20 6.10 -15.99 -4.95
CA ASP A 20 5.26 -17.17 -5.23
C ASP A 20 4.17 -17.39 -4.17
N GLU A 21 4.35 -16.86 -2.96
CA GLU A 21 3.32 -16.84 -1.92
C GLU A 21 2.36 -15.66 -2.09
N LEU A 22 2.85 -14.53 -2.58
CA LEU A 22 2.06 -13.31 -2.80
C LEU A 22 1.14 -13.43 -4.00
N ARG A 23 1.63 -13.93 -5.13
CA ARG A 23 0.91 -13.95 -6.41
C ARG A 23 -0.46 -14.65 -6.32
N PRO A 24 -0.59 -15.84 -5.67
CA PRO A 24 -1.89 -16.48 -5.49
C PRO A 24 -2.85 -15.65 -4.65
N LYS A 25 -2.35 -14.95 -3.62
CA LYS A 25 -3.18 -14.07 -2.77
C LYS A 25 -3.76 -12.90 -3.57
N LEU A 26 -2.95 -12.26 -4.41
CA LEU A 26 -3.42 -11.16 -5.27
C LEU A 26 -4.44 -11.63 -6.31
N ARG A 27 -4.22 -12.80 -6.93
CA ARG A 27 -5.18 -13.39 -7.89
C ARG A 27 -6.47 -13.89 -7.25
N ALA A 28 -6.47 -14.13 -5.94
CA ALA A 28 -7.69 -14.48 -5.22
C ALA A 28 -8.63 -13.28 -5.06
N ILE A 29 -8.11 -12.03 -5.18
CA ILE A 29 -8.94 -10.82 -5.18
C ILE A 29 -9.69 -10.71 -6.51
N GLU A 30 -8.95 -10.75 -7.62
CA GLU A 30 -9.49 -10.79 -8.98
C GLU A 30 -8.60 -11.68 -9.84
N SER A 31 -9.19 -12.70 -10.45
CA SER A 31 -8.48 -13.71 -11.22
C SER A 31 -7.80 -13.12 -12.46
N ALA A 32 -8.46 -12.16 -13.11
CA ALA A 32 -8.02 -11.52 -14.34
C ALA A 32 -7.09 -10.32 -14.12
N VAL A 33 -6.71 -10.03 -12.88
CA VAL A 33 -5.85 -8.90 -12.55
C VAL A 33 -4.47 -9.02 -13.23
N GLU A 34 -4.01 -7.89 -13.78
CA GLU A 34 -2.65 -7.72 -14.25
C GLU A 34 -1.73 -7.41 -13.06
N LEU A 35 -0.66 -8.18 -12.92
CA LEU A 35 0.28 -8.07 -11.80
C LEU A 35 1.66 -7.66 -12.30
N TYR A 36 2.13 -6.51 -11.85
CA TYR A 36 3.49 -6.02 -12.05
C TYR A 36 4.24 -6.11 -10.73
N LEU A 37 4.84 -7.29 -10.50
CA LEU A 37 5.59 -7.62 -9.29
C LEU A 37 7.09 -7.56 -9.59
N TRP A 38 7.76 -6.49 -9.17
CA TRP A 38 9.15 -6.20 -9.58
C TRP A 38 10.23 -6.79 -8.69
N ASP A 39 9.85 -7.36 -7.53
CA ASP A 39 10.79 -7.94 -6.57
C ASP A 39 10.51 -9.42 -6.27
N TYR A 40 11.54 -10.12 -5.77
CA TYR A 40 11.39 -11.47 -5.25
C TYR A 40 10.81 -11.51 -3.83
N TYR A 41 11.12 -10.50 -3.03
CA TYR A 41 10.70 -10.41 -1.62
C TYR A 41 9.98 -9.09 -1.37
N TYR A 42 8.89 -9.21 -0.62
CA TYR A 42 7.97 -8.13 -0.31
C TYR A 42 7.96 -7.89 1.19
N TRP A 43 8.49 -6.74 1.62
CA TRP A 43 8.72 -6.38 3.01
C TRP A 43 7.53 -5.61 3.58
N TYR A 44 7.03 -6.06 4.72
CA TYR A 44 5.84 -5.52 5.37
C TYR A 44 5.95 -5.53 6.89
N ILE A 45 5.05 -4.81 7.54
CA ILE A 45 5.02 -4.58 8.99
C ILE A 45 3.64 -4.94 9.56
N SER A 46 3.45 -4.75 10.86
CA SER A 46 2.14 -4.94 11.49
C SER A 46 1.11 -3.92 11.00
N LEU A 47 -0.18 -4.27 11.06
CA LEU A 47 -1.25 -3.34 10.68
C LEU A 47 -1.24 -2.08 11.56
N GLU A 48 -0.95 -2.21 12.85
CA GLU A 48 -0.80 -1.07 13.77
C GLU A 48 0.35 -0.14 13.33
N ASP A 49 1.49 -0.70 12.93
CA ASP A 49 2.62 0.09 12.48
C ASP A 49 2.39 0.74 11.10
N TRP A 50 1.62 0.09 10.23
CA TRP A 50 1.13 0.73 9.00
C TRP A 50 0.31 1.99 9.30
N GLY A 51 -0.53 1.98 10.34
CA GLY A 51 -1.24 3.19 10.78
C GLY A 51 -0.30 4.35 11.08
N LYS A 52 0.85 4.08 11.72
CA LYS A 52 1.89 5.08 12.02
C LYS A 52 2.64 5.55 10.77
N VAL A 53 2.82 4.67 9.78
CA VAL A 53 3.41 5.02 8.47
C VAL A 53 2.46 5.93 7.71
N PHE A 54 1.18 5.58 7.62
CA PHE A 54 0.18 6.36 6.89
C PHE A 54 -0.12 7.70 7.53
N GLU A 55 -0.15 7.80 8.86
CA GLU A 55 -0.21 9.10 9.56
C GLU A 55 0.89 10.07 9.09
N ASP A 56 2.10 9.58 8.83
CA ASP A 56 3.22 10.40 8.35
C ASP A 56 3.20 10.61 6.82
N VAL A 57 2.97 9.58 6.01
CA VAL A 57 3.07 9.72 4.54
C VAL A 57 1.87 10.45 3.92
N LEU A 58 0.71 10.42 4.57
CA LEU A 58 -0.49 11.14 4.12
C LEU A 58 -0.50 12.59 4.61
N LEU A 59 0.40 12.96 5.53
CA LEU A 59 0.52 14.32 6.01
C LEU A 59 0.86 15.30 4.88
N ASN A 60 0.21 16.47 4.88
CA ASN A 60 0.40 17.52 3.88
C ASN A 60 0.26 17.01 2.44
N GLN A 61 -0.70 16.12 2.21
CA GLN A 61 -1.08 15.77 0.85
C GLN A 61 -1.61 17.00 0.08
N PRO A 62 -1.39 17.05 -1.24
CA PRO A 62 -1.98 18.07 -2.08
C PRO A 62 -3.51 17.95 -2.10
N LYS A 63 -4.17 19.01 -2.57
CA LYS A 63 -5.62 18.96 -2.77
C LYS A 63 -5.95 18.26 -4.07
N TYR A 64 -7.05 17.52 -4.07
CA TYR A 64 -7.61 16.93 -5.28
C TYR A 64 -7.87 18.00 -6.34
N VAL A 65 -7.47 17.70 -7.58
CA VAL A 65 -7.79 18.48 -8.78
C VAL A 65 -8.07 17.49 -9.91
N SER A 66 -9.30 17.49 -10.42
CA SER A 66 -9.72 16.63 -11.54
C SER A 66 -8.71 16.62 -12.69
N ASP A 67 -8.33 15.43 -13.15
CA ASP A 67 -7.46 15.19 -14.31
C ASP A 67 -6.07 15.84 -14.22
N LYS A 68 -5.62 16.15 -12.99
CA LYS A 68 -4.32 16.82 -12.74
C LYS A 68 -3.62 16.34 -11.48
N PHE A 69 -4.39 16.11 -10.42
CA PHE A 69 -3.95 15.47 -9.19
C PHE A 69 -5.17 14.79 -8.56
N ASP A 70 -5.53 13.64 -9.10
CA ASP A 70 -6.68 12.84 -8.70
C ASP A 70 -6.23 11.46 -8.17
N CYS A 71 -7.14 10.49 -8.17
CA CYS A 71 -7.04 9.29 -7.34
C CYS A 71 -5.75 8.50 -7.58
N GLU A 72 -5.34 8.30 -8.83
CA GLU A 72 -4.09 7.63 -9.18
C GLU A 72 -2.84 8.40 -8.74
N ASP A 73 -2.87 9.73 -8.80
CA ASP A 73 -1.75 10.56 -8.37
C ASP A 73 -1.55 10.48 -6.85
N PHE A 74 -2.64 10.43 -6.08
CA PHE A 74 -2.59 10.16 -4.65
C PHE A 74 -1.99 8.78 -4.35
N ALA A 75 -2.40 7.75 -5.09
CA ALA A 75 -1.88 6.39 -4.92
C ALA A 75 -0.38 6.32 -5.24
N MET A 76 0.05 6.93 -6.35
CA MET A 76 1.46 7.02 -6.74
C MET A 76 2.30 7.79 -5.72
N LEU A 77 1.83 8.95 -5.26
CA LEU A 77 2.53 9.76 -4.27
C LEU A 77 2.69 9.01 -2.94
N THR A 78 1.64 8.31 -2.52
CA THR A 78 1.66 7.52 -1.27
C THR A 78 2.69 6.40 -1.36
N THR A 79 2.67 5.59 -2.42
CA THR A 79 3.68 4.55 -2.68
C THR A 79 5.09 5.14 -2.69
N ALA A 80 5.31 6.26 -3.40
CA ALA A 80 6.62 6.90 -3.47
C ALA A 80 7.12 7.34 -2.08
N ARG A 81 6.27 7.94 -1.25
CA ARG A 81 6.62 8.38 0.12
C ARG A 81 6.91 7.19 1.04
N VAL A 82 6.16 6.10 0.92
CA VAL A 82 6.42 4.86 1.68
C VAL A 82 7.78 4.28 1.31
N LEU A 83 8.06 4.15 0.01
CA LEU A 83 9.34 3.65 -0.50
C LEU A 83 10.52 4.55 -0.08
N GLU A 84 10.36 5.87 -0.16
CA GLU A 84 11.41 6.83 0.18
C GLU A 84 11.78 6.76 1.67
N LYS A 85 10.77 6.81 2.54
CA LYS A 85 10.98 6.95 3.99
C LYS A 85 11.15 5.63 4.72
N TYR A 86 10.40 4.60 4.33
CA TYR A 86 10.25 3.35 5.09
C TYR A 86 10.76 2.11 4.37
N ARG A 87 11.10 2.20 3.07
CA ARG A 87 11.64 1.09 2.29
C ARG A 87 10.74 -0.15 2.24
N LEU A 88 9.43 0.04 2.40
CA LEU A 88 8.42 -1.01 2.30
C LEU A 88 7.89 -1.08 0.87
N ASN A 89 8.32 -2.08 0.11
CA ASN A 89 7.87 -2.33 -1.27
C ASN A 89 6.51 -3.06 -1.36
N THR A 90 5.75 -3.05 -0.26
CA THR A 90 4.44 -3.69 -0.18
C THR A 90 3.27 -2.74 -0.25
N CYS A 91 3.48 -1.41 -0.26
CA CYS A 91 2.41 -0.44 -0.55
C CYS A 91 2.43 -0.08 -2.03
N GLY A 92 1.60 -0.77 -2.81
CA GLY A 92 1.54 -0.65 -4.26
C GLY A 92 0.48 0.31 -4.75
N VAL A 93 0.53 0.58 -6.05
CA VAL A 93 -0.50 1.32 -6.78
C VAL A 93 -1.46 0.32 -7.41
N VAL A 94 -2.75 0.59 -7.28
CA VAL A 94 -3.82 -0.18 -7.89
C VAL A 94 -4.67 0.74 -8.76
N VAL A 95 -4.97 0.28 -9.97
CA VAL A 95 -5.94 0.92 -10.86
C VAL A 95 -7.04 -0.09 -11.14
N GLY A 96 -8.29 0.32 -10.93
CA GLY A 96 -9.44 -0.57 -11.06
C GLY A 96 -10.76 0.18 -10.97
N GLN A 97 -11.79 -0.54 -10.53
CA GLN A 97 -13.10 0.04 -10.26
C GLN A 97 -13.35 0.13 -8.76
N SER A 98 -14.12 1.13 -8.35
CA SER A 98 -14.76 1.30 -7.04
C SER A 98 -16.28 1.48 -7.25
N PRO A 99 -17.08 1.58 -6.18
CA PRO A 99 -18.51 1.91 -6.29
C PRO A 99 -18.80 3.23 -7.02
N PHE A 100 -17.81 4.10 -7.14
CA PHE A 100 -17.96 5.44 -7.71
C PHE A 100 -17.40 5.57 -9.13
N GLY A 101 -16.81 4.51 -9.70
CA GLY A 101 -16.26 4.50 -11.06
C GLY A 101 -14.85 3.94 -11.16
N GLU A 102 -14.12 4.33 -12.20
CA GLU A 102 -12.68 4.05 -12.29
C GLU A 102 -11.96 4.79 -11.16
N HIS A 103 -11.02 4.10 -10.50
CA HIS A 103 -10.40 4.61 -9.28
C HIS A 103 -8.95 4.13 -9.15
N GLY A 104 -8.11 5.01 -8.62
CA GLY A 104 -6.74 4.73 -8.21
C GLY A 104 -6.64 4.68 -6.69
N TYR A 105 -6.04 3.63 -6.16
CA TYR A 105 -5.91 3.44 -4.71
C TYR A 105 -4.66 2.63 -4.37
N ASN A 106 -4.35 2.47 -3.09
CA ASN A 106 -3.22 1.65 -2.66
C ASN A 106 -3.69 0.28 -2.17
N LEU A 107 -2.88 -0.74 -2.42
CA LEU A 107 -2.97 -2.03 -1.76
C LEU A 107 -1.70 -2.27 -0.98
N PHE A 108 -1.82 -2.80 0.23
CA PHE A 108 -0.68 -3.14 1.05
C PHE A 108 -0.81 -4.46 1.79
N ILE A 109 0.34 -4.99 2.20
CA ILE A 109 0.44 -6.23 2.99
C ILE A 109 0.68 -5.85 4.43
N ALA A 110 -0.08 -6.44 5.37
CA ALA A 110 0.15 -6.25 6.79
C ALA A 110 0.19 -7.59 7.55
N ARG A 111 0.90 -7.58 8.67
CA ARG A 111 0.89 -8.68 9.64
C ARG A 111 -0.33 -8.54 10.55
N VAL A 112 -1.20 -9.56 10.56
CA VAL A 112 -2.33 -9.71 11.49
C VAL A 112 -2.34 -11.14 12.01
N ASP A 113 -2.38 -11.35 13.34
CA ASP A 113 -2.46 -12.67 13.99
C ASP A 113 -1.56 -13.73 13.37
N ASP A 114 -0.30 -13.36 13.18
CA ASP A 114 0.68 -14.22 12.56
C ASP A 114 0.40 -14.66 11.10
N LYS A 115 -0.31 -13.84 10.33
CA LYS A 115 -0.52 -14.01 8.88
C LYS A 115 -0.23 -12.74 8.09
N ALA A 116 0.09 -12.91 6.80
CA ALA A 116 0.21 -11.82 5.84
C ALA A 116 -1.14 -11.63 5.16
N GLU A 117 -1.80 -10.53 5.50
CA GLU A 117 -3.12 -10.16 5.01
C GLU A 117 -3.05 -8.93 4.11
N LEU A 118 -4.00 -8.81 3.19
CA LEU A 118 -4.05 -7.74 2.19
C LEU A 118 -5.09 -6.71 2.58
N PHE A 119 -4.71 -5.44 2.43
CA PHE A 119 -5.54 -4.30 2.75
C PHE A 119 -5.55 -3.31 1.60
N ILE A 120 -6.66 -2.57 1.50
CA ILE A 120 -6.83 -1.40 0.67
C ILE A 120 -6.59 -0.17 1.55
N LEU A 121 -5.93 0.84 0.99
CA LEU A 121 -5.88 2.18 1.55
C LEU A 121 -6.52 3.14 0.53
N GLU A 122 -7.47 3.94 0.99
CA GLU A 122 -7.93 5.14 0.31
C GLU A 122 -6.99 6.30 0.69
N PRO A 123 -6.04 6.68 -0.19
CA PRO A 123 -5.01 7.64 0.18
C PRO A 123 -5.55 9.05 0.42
N GLN A 124 -6.75 9.40 -0.05
CA GLN A 124 -7.31 10.74 0.09
C GLN A 124 -7.84 11.05 1.51
N ASP A 125 -8.36 10.04 2.20
CA ASP A 125 -8.93 10.19 3.55
C ASP A 125 -8.24 9.30 4.61
N GLY A 126 -7.36 8.41 4.18
CA GLY A 126 -6.57 7.52 5.05
C GLY A 126 -7.33 6.29 5.53
N MET A 127 -8.50 6.00 4.96
CA MET A 127 -9.30 4.84 5.36
C MET A 127 -8.66 3.53 4.88
N ILE A 128 -8.71 2.50 5.73
CA ILE A 128 -8.09 1.20 5.49
C ILE A 128 -9.16 0.11 5.59
N TYR A 129 -9.16 -0.80 4.62
CA TYR A 129 -10.16 -1.85 4.49
C TYR A 129 -9.50 -3.21 4.22
N PRO A 130 -9.96 -4.31 4.82
CA PRO A 130 -9.57 -5.65 4.37
C PRO A 130 -10.05 -5.88 2.93
N VAL A 131 -9.23 -6.47 2.06
CA VAL A 131 -9.64 -6.76 0.67
C VAL A 131 -10.83 -7.74 0.56
N THR A 132 -11.13 -8.45 1.64
CA THR A 132 -12.26 -9.39 1.71
C THR A 132 -13.60 -8.71 1.96
N GLU A 133 -13.61 -7.44 2.36
CA GLU A 133 -14.84 -6.68 2.54
C GLU A 133 -15.30 -6.16 1.18
N PRO A 134 -16.50 -6.53 0.69
CA PRO A 134 -16.93 -6.26 -0.67
C PRO A 134 -17.42 -4.81 -0.80
N GLU A 135 -16.51 -3.85 -0.68
CA GLU A 135 -16.79 -2.45 -0.98
C GLU A 135 -16.82 -2.18 -2.50
N GLY A 136 -17.03 -3.20 -3.33
CA GLY A 136 -17.12 -3.04 -4.79
C GLY A 136 -15.80 -2.76 -5.51
N TYR A 137 -14.67 -2.75 -4.81
CA TYR A 137 -13.36 -2.60 -5.42
C TYR A 137 -12.99 -3.81 -6.28
N LYS A 138 -12.58 -3.55 -7.53
CA LYS A 138 -12.14 -4.57 -8.48
C LYS A 138 -10.83 -4.14 -9.14
N PRO A 139 -9.69 -4.66 -8.68
CA PRO A 139 -8.41 -4.28 -9.24
C PRO A 139 -8.30 -4.81 -10.67
N ARG A 140 -7.86 -3.95 -11.61
CA ARG A 140 -7.47 -4.36 -12.97
C ARG A 140 -5.96 -4.49 -13.07
N ILE A 141 -5.23 -3.56 -12.46
CA ILE A 141 -3.76 -3.50 -12.44
C ILE A 141 -3.31 -3.36 -10.99
N ILE A 142 -2.33 -4.17 -10.58
CA ILE A 142 -1.61 -4.01 -9.30
C ILE A 142 -0.12 -3.92 -9.61
N ILE A 143 0.53 -2.88 -9.08
CA ILE A 143 1.98 -2.65 -9.19
C ILE A 143 2.58 -2.68 -7.78
N LEU A 144 3.52 -3.59 -7.53
CA LEU A 144 4.27 -3.70 -6.27
C LEU A 144 5.76 -3.88 -6.56
N GLY A 145 6.60 -3.05 -5.94
CA GLY A 145 8.06 -3.03 -6.06
C GLY A 145 8.65 -1.77 -5.46
#